data_AF-A0A183J337-F1
#
_entry.id   AF-A0A183J337-F1
#
_cell.length_a   1.000
_cell.length_b   1.000
_cell.length_c   1.000
_cell.angle_alpha   90.00
_cell.angle_beta   90.00
_cell.angle_gamma   90.00
#
_symmetry.space_group_name_H-M   'P 1'
#
loop_
_entity.id
_entity.type
_entity.pdbx_description
1 polymer ?
#
loop_
_entity_poly.entity_id
_entity_poly.type
_entity_poly.pdbx_seq_one_letter_code
_entity_poly.pdbx_strand_id
1 'polypeptide(L)'
;LLSGSHGTHVAGIAAGYFPEEPERNGIAPGAQIISLIIGDGRLNAMETGTALTRAINYCIERKVDVINYSFGEAVNWPNEGQTIAAISAAVNKHGIIFVSAAGNNGPCLSTVGCPGGTTKSCIGVGAFLSSSMMTTLYSLREKLPATLYPWSSRGPCCDGARGVCISAPGAAITSVPRWTLNNSQLLNGTSMSSPHVAGAICCILSGLKAEKIKYSPFIVRRALENTAKVTEFHEPLSYGYGLLQVDYAYEYIRKFTRPENNDVQYKVTVGSNGRGVYLRELHEVERCREICISIEPEFRDSADNDEKANFFKRFTLVCNVDWIRHPSGIMLMNYKRQFNIKIDPKSLEPDAVHFAESLIQISAYDAEAIDEGPLWRVPVTVIVPRIVGKPQGYRFSVDNVTCKTAFSRRHFIHVPVGANAAGQFISNFLCLYVGCSFFGLFALPNVINF
;
A
#
# COMPACT_ATOMS: atom_id res chain seq x y z
N LEU A 1 20.79 -23.42 9.99
CA LEU A 1 20.01 -22.69 11.02
C LEU A 1 18.76 -22.14 10.34
N LEU A 2 17.58 -22.59 10.75
CA LEU A 2 16.30 -22.06 10.27
C LEU A 2 16.16 -20.60 10.73
N SER A 3 15.76 -19.71 9.82
CA SER A 3 15.75 -18.25 10.00
C SER A 3 14.62 -17.71 10.91
N GLY A 4 14.14 -18.49 11.89
CA GLY A 4 13.12 -18.08 12.86
C GLY A 4 11.74 -18.75 12.67
N SER A 5 10.84 -18.51 13.62
CA SER A 5 9.47 -19.06 13.66
C SER A 5 8.47 -18.31 12.75
N HIS A 6 8.83 -17.10 12.33
CA HIS A 6 7.98 -16.17 11.58
C HIS A 6 7.44 -16.77 10.27
N GLY A 7 8.30 -17.42 9.47
CA GLY A 7 7.88 -17.98 8.18
C GLY A 7 6.81 -19.07 8.31
N THR A 8 6.85 -19.87 9.37
CA THR A 8 5.81 -20.88 9.65
C THR A 8 4.49 -20.24 10.05
N HIS A 9 4.52 -19.17 10.85
CA HIS A 9 3.32 -18.42 11.21
C HIS A 9 2.67 -17.78 9.99
N VAL A 10 3.48 -17.14 9.13
CA VAL A 10 3.05 -16.58 7.84
C VAL A 10 2.39 -17.64 6.95
N ALA A 11 3.03 -18.80 6.81
CA ALA A 11 2.51 -19.94 6.05
C ALA A 11 1.18 -20.47 6.63
N GLY A 12 1.08 -20.54 7.97
CA GLY A 12 -0.13 -20.95 8.68
C GLY A 12 -1.33 -20.04 8.40
N ILE A 13 -1.13 -18.72 8.37
CA ILE A 13 -2.18 -17.75 8.01
C ILE A 13 -2.66 -17.97 6.58
N ALA A 14 -1.73 -18.14 5.63
CA ALA A 14 -2.07 -18.27 4.23
C ALA A 14 -2.82 -19.58 3.93
N ALA A 15 -2.31 -20.71 4.42
CA ALA A 15 -2.74 -22.04 3.96
C ALA A 15 -2.57 -23.16 5.00
N GLY A 16 -2.60 -22.85 6.31
CA GLY A 16 -2.65 -23.89 7.34
C GLY A 16 -3.86 -24.81 7.15
N TYR A 17 -3.67 -26.13 7.28
CA TYR A 17 -4.72 -27.13 7.10
C TYR A 17 -4.84 -28.03 8.33
N PHE A 18 -6.02 -28.00 8.95
CA PHE A 18 -6.40 -28.73 10.15
C PHE A 18 -7.74 -29.44 9.86
N PRO A 19 -7.72 -30.68 9.35
CA PRO A 19 -8.94 -31.40 8.99
C PRO A 19 -9.87 -31.66 10.19
N GLU A 20 -9.29 -31.85 11.38
CA GLU A 20 -10.02 -32.11 12.62
C GLU A 20 -10.49 -30.83 13.32
N GLU A 21 -9.86 -29.69 13.02
CA GLU A 21 -10.13 -28.37 13.63
C GLU A 21 -10.21 -27.28 12.54
N PRO A 22 -11.23 -27.31 11.64
CA PRO A 22 -11.27 -26.43 10.47
C PRO A 22 -11.29 -24.93 10.79
N GLU A 23 -11.70 -24.54 11.99
CA GLU A 23 -11.66 -23.17 12.50
C GLU A 23 -10.24 -22.60 12.65
N ARG A 24 -9.22 -23.48 12.67
CA ARG A 24 -7.80 -23.09 12.70
C ARG A 24 -7.15 -22.99 11.33
N ASN A 25 -7.90 -23.31 10.27
CA ASN A 25 -7.38 -23.24 8.92
C ASN A 25 -6.87 -21.83 8.59
N GLY A 26 -5.83 -21.78 7.77
CA GLY A 26 -5.48 -20.57 7.04
C GLY A 26 -6.58 -20.20 6.06
N ILE A 27 -6.37 -19.11 5.34
CA ILE A 27 -7.39 -18.60 4.39
C ILE A 27 -7.61 -19.57 3.22
N ALA A 28 -6.54 -20.18 2.70
CA ALA A 28 -6.58 -21.13 1.59
C ALA A 28 -5.96 -22.49 1.97
N PRO A 29 -6.64 -23.33 2.78
CA PRO A 29 -6.09 -24.61 3.26
C PRO A 29 -5.77 -25.61 2.14
N GLY A 30 -6.39 -25.46 0.96
CA GLY A 30 -6.10 -26.29 -0.21
C GLY A 30 -4.89 -25.85 -1.04
N ALA A 31 -4.24 -24.73 -0.70
CA ALA A 31 -3.09 -24.24 -1.44
C ALA A 31 -1.80 -24.98 -1.04
N GLN A 32 -0.92 -25.22 -2.02
CA GLN A 32 0.40 -25.79 -1.78
C GLN A 32 1.41 -24.69 -1.44
N ILE A 33 2.28 -24.94 -0.46
CA ILE A 33 3.27 -23.96 0.02
C ILE A 33 4.66 -24.34 -0.45
N ILE A 34 5.38 -23.37 -1.03
CA ILE A 34 6.83 -23.45 -1.26
C ILE A 34 7.51 -22.46 -0.33
N SER A 35 8.30 -22.96 0.63
CA SER A 35 9.06 -22.12 1.55
C SER A 35 10.44 -21.82 0.99
N LEU A 36 10.74 -20.54 0.75
CA LEU A 36 12.04 -20.06 0.28
C LEU A 36 12.66 -19.14 1.33
N ILE A 37 13.77 -19.57 1.92
CA ILE A 37 14.50 -18.77 2.91
C ILE A 37 15.37 -17.77 2.17
N ILE A 38 15.09 -16.49 2.37
CA ILE A 38 15.86 -15.37 1.80
C ILE A 38 16.77 -14.68 2.81
N GLY A 39 16.51 -14.89 4.10
CA GLY A 39 17.30 -14.35 5.20
C GLY A 39 18.62 -15.08 5.36
N ASP A 40 19.72 -14.33 5.49
CA ASP A 40 21.03 -14.89 5.74
C ASP A 40 21.33 -14.93 7.24
N GLY A 41 21.52 -16.13 7.79
CA GLY A 41 21.84 -16.30 9.21
C GLY A 41 23.15 -15.64 9.65
N ARG A 42 24.05 -15.31 8.71
CA ARG A 42 25.28 -14.55 8.96
C ARG A 42 25.03 -13.05 9.12
N LEU A 43 23.87 -12.58 8.67
CA LEU A 43 23.44 -11.18 8.65
C LEU A 43 22.19 -10.98 9.52
N ASN A 44 22.09 -11.71 10.64
CA ASN A 44 20.92 -11.65 11.53
C ASN A 44 19.59 -11.88 10.80
N ALA A 45 19.56 -12.83 9.85
CA ALA A 45 18.39 -13.15 9.02
C ALA A 45 17.92 -12.04 8.07
N MET A 46 18.73 -11.02 7.83
CA MET A 46 18.45 -10.00 6.81
C MET A 46 18.41 -10.60 5.41
N GLU A 47 17.50 -10.14 4.56
CA GLU A 47 17.45 -10.57 3.17
C GLU A 47 18.68 -10.10 2.38
N THR A 48 18.99 -10.82 1.31
CA THR A 48 20.02 -10.41 0.36
C THR A 48 19.45 -10.37 -1.05
N GLY A 49 19.92 -9.41 -1.87
CA GLY A 49 19.48 -9.29 -3.26
C GLY A 49 19.71 -10.57 -4.08
N THR A 50 20.78 -11.31 -3.77
CA THR A 50 21.09 -12.61 -4.40
C THR A 50 20.09 -13.69 -4.02
N ALA A 51 19.74 -13.80 -2.74
CA ALA A 51 18.74 -14.77 -2.28
C ALA A 51 17.36 -14.44 -2.84
N LEU A 52 16.98 -13.16 -2.87
CA LEU A 52 15.70 -12.72 -3.45
C LEU A 52 15.62 -12.99 -4.95
N THR A 53 16.66 -12.69 -5.72
CA THR A 53 16.70 -12.97 -7.17
C THR A 53 16.59 -14.47 -7.44
N ARG A 54 17.32 -15.30 -6.68
CA ARG A 54 17.24 -16.77 -6.77
C ARG A 54 15.84 -17.29 -6.43
N ALA A 55 15.22 -16.75 -5.37
CA ALA A 55 13.88 -17.15 -4.96
C ALA A 55 12.84 -16.80 -6.03
N ILE A 56 12.90 -15.59 -6.60
CA ILE A 56 12.00 -15.17 -7.68
C ILE A 56 12.16 -16.07 -8.92
N ASN A 57 13.39 -16.34 -9.34
CA ASN A 57 13.64 -17.24 -10.48
C ASN A 57 13.09 -18.64 -10.22
N TYR A 58 13.30 -19.18 -9.02
CA TYR A 58 12.74 -20.48 -8.64
C TYR A 58 11.19 -20.48 -8.67
N CYS A 59 10.56 -19.41 -8.19
CA CYS A 59 9.11 -19.24 -8.28
C CYS A 59 8.61 -19.20 -9.74
N ILE A 60 9.34 -18.54 -10.63
CA ILE A 60 9.04 -18.50 -12.07
C ILE A 60 9.15 -19.89 -12.70
N GLU A 61 10.25 -20.60 -12.43
CA GLU A 61 10.48 -21.98 -12.93
C GLU A 61 9.38 -22.94 -12.47
N ARG A 62 8.92 -22.79 -11.22
CA ARG A 62 7.84 -23.60 -10.63
C ARG A 62 6.44 -23.13 -11.00
N LYS A 63 6.30 -22.01 -11.73
CA LYS A 63 5.02 -21.42 -12.15
C LYS A 63 4.06 -21.20 -10.97
N VAL A 64 4.56 -20.67 -9.86
CA VAL A 64 3.71 -20.36 -8.70
C VAL A 64 2.69 -19.28 -9.05
N ASP A 65 1.48 -19.37 -8.50
CA ASP A 65 0.43 -18.38 -8.76
C ASP A 65 0.63 -17.09 -7.95
N VAL A 66 1.01 -17.23 -6.68
CA VAL A 66 1.09 -16.15 -5.70
C VAL A 66 2.39 -16.23 -4.91
N ILE A 67 3.07 -15.10 -4.76
CA ILE A 67 4.20 -14.94 -3.84
C ILE A 67 3.75 -14.04 -2.70
N ASN A 68 4.00 -14.49 -1.46
CA ASN A 68 3.89 -13.64 -0.28
C ASN A 68 5.30 -13.23 0.20
N TYR A 69 5.55 -11.93 0.29
CA TYR A 69 6.82 -11.36 0.73
C TYR A 69 6.62 -10.49 1.97
N SER A 70 6.87 -11.07 3.14
CA SER A 70 6.67 -10.43 4.43
C SER A 70 7.98 -9.93 5.08
N PHE A 71 8.89 -9.44 4.24
CA PHE A 71 10.14 -8.75 4.55
C PHE A 71 10.11 -7.35 3.91
N GLY A 72 11.06 -6.49 4.26
CA GLY A 72 11.23 -5.22 3.56
C GLY A 72 12.02 -4.18 4.32
N GLU A 73 12.65 -3.30 3.56
CA GLU A 73 13.57 -2.26 4.04
C GLU A 73 13.22 -0.89 3.48
N ALA A 74 13.81 0.17 4.05
CA ALA A 74 13.72 1.51 3.47
C ALA A 74 14.53 1.61 2.16
N VAL A 75 14.10 2.47 1.24
CA VAL A 75 14.78 2.69 -0.04
C VAL A 75 14.87 4.17 -0.38
N ASN A 76 15.92 4.53 -1.11
CA ASN A 76 16.12 5.89 -1.63
C ASN A 76 15.37 6.12 -2.95
N TRP A 77 15.29 5.10 -3.80
CA TRP A 77 14.75 5.17 -5.16
C TRP A 77 13.61 4.16 -5.32
N PRO A 78 12.35 4.55 -5.08
CA PRO A 78 11.20 3.68 -5.28
C PRO A 78 11.10 3.21 -6.73
N ASN A 79 10.55 2.02 -6.92
CA ASN A 79 10.22 1.45 -8.23
C ASN A 79 11.41 1.27 -9.20
N GLU A 80 12.65 1.41 -8.72
CA GLU A 80 13.89 1.28 -9.49
C GLU A 80 14.81 0.18 -8.92
N GLY A 81 15.75 -0.28 -9.74
CA GLY A 81 16.78 -1.25 -9.35
C GLY A 81 16.53 -2.68 -9.81
N GLN A 82 17.57 -3.50 -9.76
CA GLN A 82 17.59 -4.85 -10.34
C GLN A 82 16.60 -5.80 -9.67
N THR A 83 16.47 -5.74 -8.34
CA THR A 83 15.51 -6.53 -7.58
C THR A 83 14.06 -6.17 -7.98
N ILE A 84 13.78 -4.88 -8.17
CA ILE A 84 12.46 -4.43 -8.61
C ILE A 84 12.18 -4.84 -10.05
N ALA A 85 13.18 -4.82 -10.91
CA ALA A 85 13.07 -5.35 -12.27
C ALA A 85 12.73 -6.85 -12.27
N ALA A 86 13.35 -7.65 -11.38
CA ALA A 86 13.04 -9.08 -11.24
C ALA A 86 11.60 -9.32 -10.75
N ILE A 87 11.15 -8.56 -9.74
CA ILE A 87 9.76 -8.61 -9.26
C ILE A 87 8.78 -8.22 -10.39
N SER A 88 9.08 -7.14 -11.11
CA SER A 88 8.24 -6.67 -12.22
C SER A 88 8.20 -7.67 -13.36
N ALA A 89 9.30 -8.36 -13.65
CA ALA A 89 9.32 -9.44 -14.65
C ALA A 89 8.46 -10.64 -14.20
N ALA A 90 8.53 -11.05 -12.93
CA ALA A 90 7.70 -12.12 -12.39
C ALA A 90 6.20 -11.82 -12.54
N VAL A 91 5.81 -10.57 -12.27
CA VAL A 91 4.41 -10.13 -12.37
C VAL A 91 3.99 -9.94 -13.82
N ASN A 92 4.69 -9.08 -14.56
CA ASN A 92 4.25 -8.64 -15.88
C ASN A 92 4.45 -9.71 -16.97
N LYS A 93 5.49 -10.54 -16.86
CA LYS A 93 5.80 -11.55 -17.89
C LYS A 93 5.21 -12.91 -17.52
N HIS A 94 5.43 -13.33 -16.28
CA HIS A 94 5.05 -14.67 -15.84
C HIS A 94 3.66 -14.75 -15.20
N GLY A 95 3.00 -13.61 -14.97
CA GLY A 95 1.63 -13.58 -14.46
C GLY A 95 1.53 -13.97 -12.97
N ILE A 96 2.63 -13.87 -12.23
CA ILE A 96 2.67 -14.19 -10.80
C ILE A 96 2.12 -13.00 -10.01
N ILE A 97 1.24 -13.25 -9.05
CA ILE A 97 0.73 -12.17 -8.18
C ILE A 97 1.66 -12.02 -6.98
N PHE A 98 2.26 -10.83 -6.83
CA PHE A 98 3.20 -10.55 -5.77
C PHE A 98 2.54 -9.73 -4.66
N VAL A 99 2.36 -10.33 -3.48
CA VAL A 99 1.79 -9.70 -2.29
C VAL A 99 2.91 -9.38 -1.32
N SER A 100 2.93 -8.17 -0.78
CA SER A 100 3.99 -7.73 0.11
C SER A 100 3.46 -6.88 1.26
N ALA A 101 4.08 -7.04 2.41
CA ALA A 101 3.77 -6.25 3.60
C ALA A 101 4.13 -4.76 3.36
N ALA A 102 3.26 -3.82 3.76
CA ALA A 102 3.53 -2.40 3.57
C ALA A 102 4.66 -1.85 4.45
N GLY A 103 4.95 -2.49 5.58
CA GLY A 103 5.97 -2.10 6.55
C GLY A 103 5.39 -1.76 7.93
N ASN A 104 6.25 -1.74 8.94
CA ASN A 104 5.88 -1.50 10.35
C ASN A 104 6.51 -0.20 10.91
N ASN A 105 6.76 0.79 10.06
CA ASN A 105 7.48 2.03 10.41
C ASN A 105 6.56 3.26 10.56
N GLY A 106 5.25 3.06 10.73
CA GLY A 106 4.31 4.13 11.09
C GLY A 106 4.60 4.72 12.48
N PRO A 107 3.91 5.80 12.90
CA PRO A 107 2.69 6.37 12.33
C PRO A 107 2.88 7.55 11.36
N CYS A 108 4.13 7.96 11.11
CA CYS A 108 4.43 9.03 10.16
C CYS A 108 4.06 8.65 8.72
N LEU A 109 3.79 9.66 7.89
CA LEU A 109 3.62 9.49 6.45
C LEU A 109 4.96 9.18 5.78
N SER A 110 4.92 8.64 4.57
CA SER A 110 6.12 8.27 3.80
C SER A 110 7.01 7.24 4.50
N THR A 111 6.38 6.29 5.16
CA THR A 111 7.04 5.22 5.94
C THR A 111 6.91 3.84 5.30
N VAL A 112 6.30 3.75 4.12
CA VAL A 112 6.17 2.49 3.38
C VAL A 112 7.52 1.90 3.01
N GLY A 113 7.67 0.60 3.25
CA GLY A 113 8.88 -0.16 2.94
C GLY A 113 8.88 -0.73 1.52
N CYS A 114 10.04 -1.19 1.10
CA CYS A 114 10.26 -1.88 -0.17
C CYS A 114 10.14 -3.40 -0.01
N PRO A 115 9.46 -4.10 -0.92
CA PRO A 115 8.80 -3.60 -2.12
C PRO A 115 7.33 -3.18 -1.92
N GLY A 116 6.76 -3.43 -0.73
CA GLY A 116 5.32 -3.38 -0.49
C GLY A 116 4.62 -2.08 -0.86
N GLY A 117 5.15 -0.92 -0.50
CA GLY A 117 4.55 0.37 -0.90
C GLY A 117 5.38 1.17 -1.89
N THR A 118 6.53 0.65 -2.33
CA THR A 118 7.47 1.38 -3.20
C THR A 118 7.47 0.85 -4.63
N THR A 119 6.75 -0.24 -4.92
CA THR A 119 6.78 -0.90 -6.24
C THR A 119 5.38 -1.06 -6.84
N LYS A 120 5.20 -0.69 -8.12
CA LYS A 120 3.91 -0.80 -8.84
C LYS A 120 3.46 -2.25 -9.06
N SER A 121 4.41 -3.17 -9.15
CA SER A 121 4.14 -4.59 -9.43
C SER A 121 3.66 -5.37 -8.19
N CYS A 122 3.75 -4.77 -6.99
CA CYS A 122 3.37 -5.43 -5.73
C CYS A 122 2.02 -4.96 -5.20
N ILE A 123 1.27 -5.86 -4.59
CA ILE A 123 0.10 -5.55 -3.76
C ILE A 123 0.60 -5.33 -2.33
N GLY A 124 0.78 -4.06 -1.96
CA GLY A 124 1.17 -3.64 -0.62
C GLY A 124 0.03 -3.72 0.39
N VAL A 125 0.23 -4.42 1.51
CA VAL A 125 -0.82 -4.69 2.49
C VAL A 125 -0.56 -4.00 3.83
N GLY A 126 -1.51 -3.14 4.25
CA GLY A 126 -1.54 -2.49 5.57
C GLY A 126 -2.18 -3.37 6.65
N ALA A 127 -1.86 -3.09 7.92
CA ALA A 127 -2.28 -3.89 9.07
C ALA A 127 -3.50 -3.31 9.78
N PHE A 128 -4.65 -3.96 9.58
CA PHE A 128 -5.94 -3.60 10.19
C PHE A 128 -6.15 -4.27 11.54
N LEU A 129 -6.80 -3.54 12.44
CA LEU A 129 -7.14 -3.96 13.79
C LEU A 129 -8.64 -3.71 14.03
N SER A 130 -9.43 -4.78 14.02
CA SER A 130 -10.86 -4.70 14.29
C SER A 130 -11.15 -4.58 15.78
N SER A 131 -12.32 -4.03 16.14
CA SER A 131 -12.78 -3.97 17.54
C SER A 131 -12.80 -5.34 18.22
N SER A 132 -13.24 -6.38 17.50
CA SER A 132 -13.26 -7.76 18.02
C SER A 132 -11.87 -8.32 18.24
N MET A 133 -10.91 -8.00 17.36
CA MET A 133 -9.52 -8.39 17.55
C MET A 133 -8.93 -7.74 18.81
N MET A 134 -9.25 -6.46 19.07
CA MET A 134 -8.78 -5.78 20.28
C MET A 134 -9.29 -6.47 21.56
N THR A 135 -10.59 -6.80 21.61
CA THR A 135 -11.15 -7.45 22.79
C THR A 135 -10.63 -8.87 22.97
N THR A 136 -10.53 -9.66 21.90
CA THR A 136 -10.23 -11.09 21.99
C THR A 136 -8.74 -11.37 22.02
N LEU A 137 -7.93 -10.70 21.18
CA LEU A 137 -6.49 -10.96 21.07
C LEU A 137 -5.68 -10.20 22.12
N TYR A 138 -6.20 -9.07 22.61
CA TYR A 138 -5.48 -8.18 23.54
C TYR A 138 -6.22 -7.95 24.85
N SER A 139 -7.29 -8.72 25.11
CA SER A 139 -8.07 -8.67 26.35
C SER A 139 -8.54 -7.25 26.71
N LEU A 140 -8.85 -6.44 25.70
CA LEU A 140 -9.26 -5.07 25.90
C LEU A 140 -10.65 -5.02 26.56
N ARG A 141 -10.78 -4.25 27.65
CA ARG A 141 -12.02 -4.19 28.46
C ARG A 141 -13.18 -3.53 27.71
N GLU A 142 -12.89 -2.53 26.90
CA GLU A 142 -13.90 -1.76 26.17
C GLU A 142 -13.73 -1.94 24.67
N LYS A 143 -14.84 -2.00 23.93
CA LYS A 143 -14.80 -2.04 22.48
C LYS A 143 -14.43 -0.67 21.94
N LEU A 144 -13.21 -0.56 21.42
CA LEU A 144 -12.78 0.61 20.67
C LEU A 144 -13.18 0.51 19.21
N PRO A 145 -13.33 1.63 18.49
CA PRO A 145 -13.54 1.64 17.06
C PRO A 145 -12.42 0.92 16.30
N ALA A 146 -12.78 0.23 15.21
CA ALA A 146 -11.79 -0.43 14.37
C ALA A 146 -10.82 0.59 13.76
N THR A 147 -9.54 0.23 13.71
CA THR A 147 -8.47 1.10 13.21
C THR A 147 -7.39 0.34 12.46
N LEU A 148 -6.32 1.01 12.02
CA LEU A 148 -5.05 0.38 11.69
C LEU A 148 -4.15 0.33 12.92
N TYR A 149 -3.23 -0.63 12.92
CA TYR A 149 -2.15 -0.59 13.89
C TYR A 149 -1.36 0.72 13.75
N PRO A 150 -1.03 1.41 14.86
CA PRO A 150 -0.28 2.68 14.81
C PRO A 150 1.05 2.56 14.07
N TRP A 151 1.75 1.44 14.22
CA TRP A 151 3.02 1.17 13.54
C TRP A 151 2.85 0.73 12.08
N SER A 152 1.64 0.46 11.56
CA SER A 152 1.48 0.13 10.14
C SER A 152 2.00 1.30 9.29
N SER A 153 2.92 1.02 8.37
CA SER A 153 3.47 2.04 7.49
C SER A 153 2.39 2.72 6.65
N ARG A 154 2.60 3.99 6.34
CA ARG A 154 1.63 4.86 5.65
C ARG A 154 2.28 5.55 4.46
N GLY A 155 1.50 5.75 3.41
CA GLY A 155 1.89 6.56 2.27
C GLY A 155 1.90 8.06 2.57
N PRO A 156 2.06 8.91 1.55
CA PRO A 156 2.46 8.55 0.19
C PRO A 156 3.94 8.10 0.17
N CYS A 157 4.32 7.31 -0.84
CA CYS A 157 5.73 7.05 -1.13
C CYS A 157 6.42 8.35 -1.58
N CYS A 158 7.76 8.43 -1.49
CA CYS A 158 8.51 9.65 -1.83
C CYS A 158 8.41 10.04 -3.32
N ASP A 159 8.05 9.11 -4.21
CA ASP A 159 7.75 9.36 -5.62
C ASP A 159 6.28 9.70 -5.90
N GLY A 160 5.52 9.98 -4.84
CA GLY A 160 4.11 10.37 -4.87
C GLY A 160 3.12 9.24 -5.07
N ALA A 161 3.55 7.98 -5.19
CA ALA A 161 2.60 6.87 -5.16
C ALA A 161 1.80 6.83 -3.85
N ARG A 162 0.58 6.29 -3.89
CA ARG A 162 -0.24 6.09 -2.68
C ARG A 162 0.48 5.27 -1.60
N GLY A 163 1.34 4.33 -1.99
CA GLY A 163 1.98 3.41 -1.08
C GLY A 163 1.14 2.15 -0.87
N VAL A 164 0.38 2.11 0.22
CA VAL A 164 -0.46 0.96 0.58
C VAL A 164 -1.55 0.74 -0.48
N CYS A 165 -1.72 -0.53 -0.91
CA CYS A 165 -2.75 -0.92 -1.87
C CYS A 165 -4.08 -1.19 -1.16
N ILE A 166 -4.10 -2.14 -0.23
CA ILE A 166 -5.27 -2.52 0.57
C ILE A 166 -4.84 -2.85 2.00
N SER A 167 -5.81 -3.03 2.90
CA SER A 167 -5.58 -3.47 4.27
C SER A 167 -6.26 -4.79 4.57
N ALA A 168 -5.65 -5.57 5.45
CA ALA A 168 -6.20 -6.84 5.96
C ALA A 168 -5.85 -7.01 7.44
N PRO A 169 -6.49 -7.94 8.17
CA PRO A 169 -6.19 -8.17 9.59
C PRO A 169 -4.69 -8.29 9.87
N GLY A 170 -4.20 -7.53 10.84
CA GLY A 170 -2.78 -7.38 11.19
C GLY A 170 -2.27 -8.30 12.28
N ALA A 171 -3.12 -9.15 12.84
CA ALA A 171 -2.74 -10.10 13.87
C ALA A 171 -3.49 -11.42 13.70
N ALA A 172 -2.82 -12.51 14.06
CA ALA A 172 -3.40 -13.85 14.02
C ALA A 172 -2.76 -14.74 15.08
N ILE A 173 -3.55 -15.70 15.56
CA ILE A 173 -3.07 -16.84 16.34
C ILE A 173 -3.00 -18.02 15.37
N THR A 174 -1.79 -18.49 15.08
CA THR A 174 -1.61 -19.67 14.22
C THR A 174 -0.32 -20.41 14.58
N SER A 175 -0.05 -21.49 13.84
CA SER A 175 1.05 -22.40 14.10
C SER A 175 2.42 -21.74 14.07
N VAL A 176 3.27 -22.20 14.98
CA VAL A 176 4.71 -21.93 14.99
C VAL A 176 5.47 -23.26 15.03
N PRO A 177 6.76 -23.29 14.70
CA PRO A 177 7.53 -24.53 14.75
C PRO A 177 7.60 -25.10 16.16
N ARG A 178 7.53 -26.43 16.30
CA ARG A 178 7.53 -27.10 17.61
C ARG A 178 8.82 -26.90 18.44
N TRP A 179 9.95 -26.55 17.79
CA TRP A 179 11.18 -26.21 18.51
C TRP A 179 11.05 -24.93 19.36
N THR A 180 10.02 -24.12 19.12
CA THR A 180 9.66 -22.98 19.99
C THR A 180 8.97 -23.42 21.30
N LEU A 181 8.76 -24.72 21.49
CA LEU A 181 7.97 -25.32 22.58
C LEU A 181 6.51 -24.82 22.64
N ASN A 182 6.02 -24.24 21.54
CA ASN A 182 4.66 -23.79 21.36
C ASN A 182 4.04 -24.45 20.12
N ASN A 183 2.72 -24.70 20.16
CA ASN A 183 1.98 -25.17 18.99
C ASN A 183 1.41 -23.99 18.17
N SER A 184 1.10 -22.88 18.82
CA SER A 184 0.55 -21.68 18.18
C SER A 184 1.00 -20.42 18.94
N GLN A 185 1.06 -19.28 18.24
CA GLN A 185 1.43 -18.01 18.85
C GLN A 185 0.61 -16.86 18.26
N LEU A 186 0.26 -15.87 19.09
CA LEU A 186 -0.24 -14.59 18.64
C LEU A 186 0.93 -13.74 18.13
N LEU A 187 0.94 -13.42 16.84
CA LEU A 187 1.86 -12.44 16.26
C LEU A 187 1.06 -11.31 15.58
N ASN A 188 1.67 -10.14 15.51
CA ASN A 188 1.14 -8.98 14.81
C ASN A 188 2.20 -8.34 13.91
N GLY A 189 1.76 -7.71 12.83
CA GLY A 189 2.61 -7.11 11.81
C GLY A 189 1.88 -6.97 10.49
N THR A 190 2.32 -6.08 9.61
CA THR A 190 1.91 -6.15 8.18
C THR A 190 2.32 -7.49 7.55
N SER A 191 3.30 -8.17 8.16
CA SER A 191 3.70 -9.55 7.85
C SER A 191 2.62 -10.59 8.11
N MET A 192 1.57 -10.29 8.91
CA MET A 192 0.42 -11.17 9.11
C MET A 192 -0.73 -10.80 8.15
N SER A 193 -0.84 -9.53 7.76
CA SER A 193 -1.82 -9.07 6.76
C SER A 193 -1.50 -9.53 5.35
N SER A 194 -0.22 -9.49 4.97
CA SER A 194 0.26 -9.93 3.66
C SER A 194 -0.14 -11.39 3.33
N PRO A 195 0.13 -12.40 4.19
CA PRO A 195 -0.28 -13.78 3.93
C PRO A 195 -1.80 -13.98 3.99
N HIS A 196 -2.53 -13.16 4.76
CA HIS A 196 -3.99 -13.18 4.74
C HIS A 196 -4.53 -12.80 3.36
N VAL A 197 -3.99 -11.74 2.75
CA VAL A 197 -4.32 -11.35 1.36
C VAL A 197 -3.84 -12.40 0.37
N ALA A 198 -2.64 -12.97 0.53
CA ALA A 198 -2.14 -14.00 -0.36
C ALA A 198 -3.04 -15.24 -0.37
N GLY A 199 -3.47 -15.72 0.80
CA GLY A 199 -4.43 -16.82 0.91
C GLY A 199 -5.78 -16.46 0.30
N ALA A 200 -6.29 -15.25 0.54
CA ALA A 200 -7.55 -14.80 -0.09
C ALA A 200 -7.46 -14.78 -1.62
N ILE A 201 -6.33 -14.34 -2.18
CA ILE A 201 -6.07 -14.39 -3.62
C ILE A 201 -6.07 -15.85 -4.09
N CYS A 202 -5.41 -16.77 -3.38
CA CYS A 202 -5.47 -18.20 -3.72
C CYS A 202 -6.91 -18.74 -3.79
N CYS A 203 -7.80 -18.34 -2.89
CA CYS A 203 -9.22 -18.70 -2.96
C CYS A 203 -9.91 -18.15 -4.21
N ILE A 204 -9.70 -16.87 -4.53
CA ILE A 204 -10.24 -16.23 -5.73
C ILE A 204 -9.75 -16.98 -6.98
N LEU A 205 -8.44 -17.22 -7.08
CA LEU A 205 -7.83 -17.92 -8.21
C LEU A 205 -8.35 -19.36 -8.34
N SER A 206 -8.57 -20.05 -7.22
CA SER A 206 -9.15 -21.40 -7.23
C SER A 206 -10.54 -21.40 -7.89
N GLY A 207 -11.40 -20.47 -7.51
CA GLY A 207 -12.73 -20.30 -8.13
C GLY A 207 -12.65 -19.94 -9.61
N LEU A 208 -11.78 -19.00 -9.98
CA LEU A 208 -11.60 -18.61 -11.39
C LEU A 208 -11.08 -19.76 -12.25
N LYS A 209 -10.15 -20.58 -11.73
CA LYS A 209 -9.64 -21.77 -12.42
C LYS A 209 -10.72 -22.83 -12.59
N ALA A 210 -11.55 -23.06 -11.56
CA ALA A 210 -12.66 -24.02 -11.62
C ALA A 210 -13.69 -23.63 -12.70
N GLU A 211 -13.97 -22.33 -12.84
CA GLU A 211 -14.85 -21.79 -13.87
C GLU A 211 -14.17 -21.57 -15.23
N LYS A 212 -12.86 -21.87 -15.35
CA LYS A 212 -12.04 -21.65 -16.54
C LYS A 212 -12.02 -20.19 -17.01
N ILE A 213 -12.17 -19.25 -16.08
CA ILE A 213 -12.08 -17.82 -16.33
C ILE A 213 -10.60 -17.42 -16.37
N LYS A 214 -10.16 -16.84 -17.48
CA LYS A 214 -8.80 -16.31 -17.61
C LYS A 214 -8.64 -15.09 -16.71
N TYR A 215 -7.49 -14.96 -16.07
CA TYR A 215 -7.16 -13.83 -15.22
C TYR A 215 -5.72 -13.38 -15.44
N SER A 216 -5.42 -12.17 -14.97
CA SER A 216 -4.08 -11.59 -14.93
C SER A 216 -3.81 -11.00 -13.54
N PRO A 217 -2.55 -10.75 -13.17
CA PRO A 217 -2.26 -10.00 -11.95
C PRO A 217 -2.88 -8.60 -11.93
N PHE A 218 -3.10 -8.00 -13.11
CA PHE A 218 -3.62 -6.64 -13.24
C PHE A 218 -5.11 -6.56 -12.91
N ILE A 219 -5.92 -7.49 -13.43
CA ILE A 219 -7.36 -7.52 -13.10
C ILE A 219 -7.58 -7.96 -11.66
N VAL A 220 -6.76 -8.89 -11.13
CA VAL A 220 -6.85 -9.28 -9.72
C VAL A 220 -6.52 -8.10 -8.82
N ARG A 221 -5.44 -7.37 -9.10
CA ARG A 221 -5.12 -6.13 -8.38
C ARG A 221 -6.26 -5.12 -8.48
N ARG A 222 -6.76 -4.84 -9.68
CA ARG A 222 -7.86 -3.88 -9.92
C ARG A 222 -9.11 -4.26 -9.14
N ALA A 223 -9.48 -5.54 -9.15
CA ALA A 223 -10.62 -6.06 -8.40
C ALA A 223 -10.47 -5.78 -6.90
N LEU A 224 -9.30 -6.11 -6.33
CA LEU A 224 -9.01 -5.86 -4.92
C LEU A 224 -9.06 -4.36 -4.57
N GLU A 225 -8.55 -3.50 -5.44
CA GLU A 225 -8.58 -2.04 -5.23
C GLU A 225 -9.99 -1.45 -5.37
N ASN A 226 -10.79 -1.94 -6.32
CA ASN A 226 -12.11 -1.38 -6.63
C ASN A 226 -13.22 -1.88 -5.70
N THR A 227 -13.05 -3.04 -5.06
CA THR A 227 -14.06 -3.64 -4.18
C THR A 227 -13.72 -3.52 -2.69
N ALA A 228 -12.56 -2.96 -2.36
CA ALA A 228 -12.15 -2.76 -0.98
C ALA A 228 -13.16 -1.92 -0.19
N LYS A 229 -13.50 -2.37 1.03
CA LYS A 229 -14.46 -1.69 1.89
C LYS A 229 -13.79 -0.55 2.63
N VAL A 230 -14.26 0.67 2.39
CA VAL A 230 -13.89 1.85 3.19
C VAL A 230 -14.62 1.78 4.54
N THR A 231 -13.88 1.87 5.64
CA THR A 231 -14.45 1.91 6.99
C THR A 231 -14.80 3.34 7.38
N GLU A 232 -15.71 3.54 8.35
CA GLU A 232 -16.09 4.88 8.85
C GLU A 232 -14.88 5.71 9.35
N PHE A 233 -13.80 5.03 9.76
CA PHE A 233 -12.57 5.62 10.28
C PHE A 233 -11.41 5.54 9.27
N HIS A 234 -11.66 5.99 8.04
CA HIS A 234 -10.70 5.88 6.94
C HIS A 234 -9.73 7.06 6.88
N GLU A 235 -8.46 6.82 7.23
CA GLU A 235 -7.35 7.69 6.82
C GLU A 235 -6.78 7.17 5.48
N PRO A 236 -7.00 7.85 4.34
CA PRO A 236 -6.77 7.24 3.03
C PRO A 236 -5.34 6.75 2.77
N LEU A 237 -4.34 7.52 3.19
CA LEU A 237 -2.92 7.18 3.05
C LEU A 237 -2.48 5.99 3.91
N SER A 238 -3.34 5.56 4.83
CA SER A 238 -3.05 4.50 5.79
C SER A 238 -3.70 3.19 5.37
N TYR A 239 -4.95 3.24 4.89
CA TYR A 239 -5.74 2.03 4.60
C TYR A 239 -5.55 1.48 3.18
N GLY A 240 -4.84 2.19 2.31
CA GLY A 240 -4.94 1.91 0.88
C GLY A 240 -6.36 2.19 0.40
N TYR A 241 -6.88 1.42 -0.55
CA TYR A 241 -8.27 1.57 -1.03
C TYR A 241 -9.33 1.06 -0.04
N GLY A 242 -8.93 0.41 1.05
CA GLY A 242 -9.83 -0.08 2.09
C GLY A 242 -9.49 -1.49 2.54
N LEU A 243 -10.43 -2.11 3.23
CA LEU A 243 -10.32 -3.48 3.72
C LEU A 243 -10.63 -4.48 2.59
N LEU A 244 -9.81 -5.53 2.47
CA LEU A 244 -10.03 -6.65 1.55
C LEU A 244 -11.47 -7.20 1.60
N GLN A 245 -12.10 -7.41 0.44
CA GLN A 245 -13.40 -8.07 0.28
C GLN A 245 -13.29 -9.18 -0.80
N VAL A 246 -13.25 -10.45 -0.37
CA VAL A 246 -12.89 -11.60 -1.23
C VAL A 246 -13.99 -11.94 -2.23
N ASP A 247 -15.22 -12.03 -1.73
CA ASP A 247 -16.45 -12.27 -2.47
C ASP A 247 -16.70 -11.20 -3.53
N TYR A 248 -16.65 -9.92 -3.15
CA TYR A 248 -16.84 -8.83 -4.09
C TYR A 248 -15.72 -8.78 -5.15
N ALA A 249 -14.46 -9.03 -4.76
CA ALA A 249 -13.35 -9.10 -5.72
C ALA A 249 -13.52 -10.25 -6.72
N TYR A 250 -13.99 -11.42 -6.27
CA TYR A 250 -14.27 -12.55 -7.14
C TYR A 250 -15.38 -12.22 -8.15
N GLU A 251 -16.52 -11.70 -7.68
CA GLU A 251 -17.64 -11.31 -8.54
C GLU A 251 -17.27 -10.18 -9.53
N TYR A 252 -16.45 -9.22 -9.09
CA TYR A 252 -15.91 -8.20 -9.97
C TYR A 252 -15.13 -8.82 -11.13
N ILE A 253 -14.23 -9.77 -10.85
CA ILE A 253 -13.43 -10.42 -11.90
C ILE A 253 -14.36 -11.18 -12.83
N ARG A 254 -15.31 -11.97 -12.31
CA ARG A 254 -16.26 -12.71 -13.15
C ARG A 254 -17.05 -11.81 -14.10
N LYS A 255 -17.49 -10.65 -13.61
CA LYS A 255 -18.29 -9.69 -14.38
C LYS A 255 -17.49 -8.95 -15.45
N PHE A 256 -16.25 -8.57 -15.15
CA PHE A 256 -15.46 -7.65 -15.99
C PHE A 256 -14.27 -8.30 -16.71
N THR A 257 -14.06 -9.60 -16.54
CA THR A 257 -13.07 -10.34 -17.33
C THR A 257 -13.45 -10.30 -18.80
N ARG A 258 -12.60 -9.67 -19.63
CA ARG A 258 -12.73 -9.68 -21.10
C ARG A 258 -11.39 -10.05 -21.73
N PRO A 259 -11.37 -10.88 -22.78
CA PRO A 259 -10.12 -11.29 -23.44
C PRO A 259 -9.19 -10.11 -23.79
N GLU A 260 -9.77 -8.99 -24.20
CA GLU A 260 -9.09 -7.78 -24.66
C GLU A 260 -8.72 -6.75 -23.56
N ASN A 261 -9.26 -6.86 -22.34
CA ASN A 261 -9.00 -5.90 -21.25
C ASN A 261 -8.15 -6.49 -20.10
N ASN A 262 -7.98 -7.81 -20.04
CA ASN A 262 -7.38 -8.47 -18.88
C ASN A 262 -5.87 -8.24 -18.79
N ASP A 263 -5.17 -8.21 -19.91
CA ASP A 263 -3.70 -8.26 -19.97
C ASP A 263 -3.04 -6.89 -20.22
N VAL A 264 -3.80 -5.81 -20.05
CA VAL A 264 -3.30 -4.43 -20.18
C VAL A 264 -3.16 -3.79 -18.80
N GLN A 265 -1.93 -3.42 -18.46
CA GLN A 265 -1.63 -2.53 -17.35
C GLN A 265 -1.47 -1.11 -17.86
N TYR A 266 -1.82 -0.12 -17.05
CA TYR A 266 -1.62 1.29 -17.39
C TYR A 266 -0.43 1.83 -16.60
N LYS A 267 0.59 2.33 -17.31
CA LYS A 267 1.76 2.99 -16.72
C LYS A 267 1.50 4.48 -16.63
N VAL A 268 1.26 4.93 -15.41
CA VAL A 268 1.21 6.35 -15.08
C VAL A 268 2.61 6.80 -14.67
N THR A 269 3.11 7.86 -15.29
CA THR A 269 4.35 8.53 -14.89
C THR A 269 4.09 10.03 -14.76
N VAL A 270 4.46 10.60 -13.62
CA VAL A 270 4.29 12.01 -13.24
C VAL A 270 5.65 12.70 -13.25
N GLY A 271 5.76 13.81 -13.99
CA GLY A 271 7.03 14.51 -14.13
C GLY A 271 8.10 13.65 -14.81
N SER A 272 9.28 13.55 -14.20
CA SER A 272 10.40 12.78 -14.74
C SER A 272 10.28 11.27 -14.50
N ASN A 273 9.98 10.84 -13.27
CA ASN A 273 9.86 9.42 -12.93
C ASN A 273 8.88 9.12 -11.76
N GLY A 274 8.05 10.08 -11.36
CA GLY A 274 7.11 9.90 -10.25
C GLY A 274 5.96 8.95 -10.61
N ARG A 275 5.37 8.31 -9.60
CA ARG A 275 4.14 7.50 -9.75
C ARG A 275 2.89 8.24 -9.27
N GLY A 276 3.06 9.41 -8.66
CA GLY A 276 1.99 10.33 -8.29
C GLY A 276 2.53 11.72 -8.05
N VAL A 277 1.65 12.63 -7.65
CA VAL A 277 2.04 13.98 -7.26
C VAL A 277 2.19 14.02 -5.74
N TYR A 278 3.34 14.49 -5.27
CA TYR A 278 3.56 14.76 -3.86
C TYR A 278 4.26 16.10 -3.68
N LEU A 279 3.50 17.09 -3.24
CA LEU A 279 3.99 18.43 -2.93
C LEU A 279 4.01 18.59 -1.41
N ARG A 280 5.16 18.93 -0.83
CA ARG A 280 5.28 19.07 0.63
C ARG A 280 6.20 20.20 1.06
N GLU A 281 7.10 20.63 0.19
CA GLU A 281 8.02 21.69 0.50
C GLU A 281 7.34 23.05 0.33
N LEU A 282 7.72 24.04 1.14
CA LEU A 282 7.06 25.35 1.15
C LEU A 282 7.04 26.00 -0.25
N HIS A 283 8.17 25.97 -0.94
CA HIS A 283 8.31 26.53 -2.30
C HIS A 283 7.49 25.77 -3.37
N GLU A 284 7.06 24.53 -3.09
CA GLU A 284 6.19 23.76 -3.97
C GLU A 284 4.74 24.22 -3.87
N VAL A 285 4.31 24.59 -2.66
CA VAL A 285 2.91 24.94 -2.34
C VAL A 285 2.59 26.44 -2.39
N GLU A 286 3.59 27.31 -2.47
CA GLU A 286 3.38 28.78 -2.56
C GLU A 286 2.77 29.25 -3.90
N ARG A 287 2.87 28.43 -4.94
CA ARG A 287 2.47 28.80 -6.30
C ARG A 287 1.66 27.68 -6.93
N CYS A 288 0.78 28.07 -7.84
CA CYS A 288 0.09 27.12 -8.69
C CYS A 288 1.11 26.40 -9.59
N ARG A 289 0.96 25.08 -9.73
CA ARG A 289 1.87 24.21 -10.47
C ARG A 289 1.15 23.56 -11.65
N GLU A 290 1.82 23.51 -12.79
CA GLU A 290 1.41 22.68 -13.91
C GLU A 290 2.30 21.45 -13.94
N ILE A 291 1.70 20.26 -13.95
CA ILE A 291 2.40 18.99 -13.87
C ILE A 291 2.01 18.14 -15.08
N CYS A 292 3.02 17.68 -15.82
CA CYS A 292 2.83 16.75 -16.92
C CYS A 292 2.66 15.33 -16.38
N ILE A 293 1.58 14.69 -16.82
CA ILE A 293 1.29 13.27 -16.57
C ILE A 293 1.39 12.56 -17.93
N SER A 294 2.08 11.44 -17.92
CA SER A 294 2.11 10.52 -19.04
C SER A 294 1.45 9.20 -18.69
N ILE A 295 0.74 8.65 -19.67
CA ILE A 295 0.03 7.38 -19.58
C ILE A 295 0.38 6.53 -20.80
N GLU A 296 0.70 5.26 -20.56
CA GLU A 296 1.07 4.30 -21.59
C GLU A 296 0.45 2.93 -21.25
N PRO A 297 -0.19 2.25 -22.21
CA PRO A 297 -0.62 0.87 -22.00
C PRO A 297 0.61 -0.06 -22.07
N GLU A 298 0.80 -0.85 -21.03
CA GLU A 298 1.78 -1.92 -20.94
C GLU A 298 1.07 -3.26 -21.13
N PHE A 299 1.29 -3.88 -22.27
CA PHE A 299 0.77 -5.20 -22.58
C PHE A 299 1.71 -6.27 -22.05
N ARG A 300 1.15 -7.45 -21.80
CA ARG A 300 1.96 -8.65 -21.55
C ARG A 300 2.84 -8.98 -22.77
N ASP A 301 4.02 -9.54 -22.53
CA ASP A 301 4.95 -9.95 -23.61
C ASP A 301 4.29 -10.91 -24.62
N SER A 302 3.32 -11.70 -24.18
CA SER A 302 2.56 -12.65 -25.00
C SER A 302 1.41 -12.05 -25.82
N ALA A 303 1.12 -10.75 -25.67
CA ALA A 303 0.03 -10.09 -26.37
C ALA A 303 0.33 -9.96 -27.87
N ASP A 304 -0.69 -10.22 -28.68
CA ASP A 304 -0.58 -10.23 -30.14
C ASP A 304 -0.36 -8.83 -30.71
N ASN A 305 0.27 -8.76 -31.89
CA ASN A 305 0.54 -7.48 -32.55
C ASN A 305 -0.75 -6.82 -33.03
N ASP A 306 -1.77 -7.59 -33.45
CA ASP A 306 -3.05 -7.02 -33.88
C ASP A 306 -3.84 -6.48 -32.68
N GLU A 307 -3.79 -7.15 -31.53
CA GLU A 307 -4.36 -6.66 -30.26
C GLU A 307 -3.75 -5.31 -29.88
N LYS A 308 -2.42 -5.21 -29.96
CA LYS A 308 -1.66 -3.97 -29.71
C LYS A 308 -2.00 -2.86 -30.71
N ALA A 309 -2.11 -3.18 -32.00
CA ALA A 309 -2.38 -2.21 -33.05
C ALA A 309 -3.82 -1.65 -32.98
N ASN A 310 -4.78 -2.51 -32.62
CA ASN A 310 -6.20 -2.15 -32.53
C ASN A 310 -6.59 -1.56 -31.16
N PHE A 311 -5.65 -1.46 -30.21
CA PHE A 311 -5.95 -0.93 -28.88
C PHE A 311 -6.39 0.53 -28.97
N PHE A 312 -7.62 0.78 -28.52
CA PHE A 312 -8.20 2.11 -28.40
C PHE A 312 -9.13 2.15 -27.19
N LYS A 313 -8.91 3.12 -26.30
CA LYS A 313 -9.76 3.37 -25.13
C LYS A 313 -10.08 4.84 -24.98
N ARG A 314 -11.34 5.14 -24.62
CA ARG A 314 -11.79 6.49 -24.26
C ARG A 314 -11.93 6.55 -22.76
N PHE A 315 -11.08 7.34 -22.12
CA PHE A 315 -11.11 7.54 -20.68
C PHE A 315 -11.85 8.82 -20.33
N THR A 316 -12.75 8.71 -19.36
CA THR A 316 -13.30 9.86 -18.63
C THR A 316 -12.52 10.01 -17.33
N LEU A 317 -11.96 11.20 -17.10
CA LEU A 317 -11.19 11.50 -15.90
C LEU A 317 -12.08 12.24 -14.90
N VAL A 318 -12.06 11.79 -13.64
CA VAL A 318 -12.86 12.37 -12.56
C VAL A 318 -11.95 12.69 -11.38
N CYS A 319 -12.07 13.89 -10.84
CA CYS A 319 -11.46 14.32 -9.59
C CYS A 319 -12.43 15.27 -8.88
N ASN A 320 -12.82 14.96 -7.64
CA ASN A 320 -13.87 15.70 -6.95
C ASN A 320 -13.30 16.83 -6.05
N VAL A 321 -12.33 17.58 -6.56
CA VAL A 321 -11.79 18.76 -5.86
C VAL A 321 -11.54 19.94 -6.79
N ASP A 322 -11.86 21.14 -6.31
CA ASP A 322 -11.82 22.37 -7.12
C ASP A 322 -10.40 22.91 -7.36
N TRP A 323 -9.45 22.53 -6.50
CA TRP A 323 -8.06 22.98 -6.58
C TRP A 323 -7.19 22.17 -7.54
N ILE A 324 -7.73 21.10 -8.14
CA ILE A 324 -7.10 20.35 -9.24
C ILE A 324 -7.90 20.58 -10.51
N ARG A 325 -7.27 21.18 -11.51
CA ARG A 325 -7.83 21.26 -12.86
C ARG A 325 -7.18 20.18 -13.73
N HIS A 326 -8.00 19.36 -14.35
CA HIS A 326 -7.58 18.27 -15.22
C HIS A 326 -8.47 18.22 -16.48
N PRO A 327 -8.02 17.62 -17.59
CA PRO A 327 -8.89 17.38 -18.72
C PRO A 327 -10.03 16.42 -18.35
N SER A 328 -11.23 16.59 -18.92
CA SER A 328 -12.40 15.74 -18.64
C SER A 328 -12.29 14.34 -19.24
N GLY A 329 -11.52 14.18 -20.31
CA GLY A 329 -11.29 12.88 -20.93
C GLY A 329 -10.07 12.84 -21.82
N ILE A 330 -9.57 11.63 -22.07
CA ILE A 330 -8.45 11.35 -22.95
C ILE A 330 -8.73 10.09 -23.77
N MET A 331 -8.15 10.01 -24.97
CA MET A 331 -8.19 8.81 -25.81
C MET A 331 -6.81 8.16 -25.80
N LEU A 332 -6.72 6.88 -25.48
CA LEU A 332 -5.46 6.18 -25.40
C LEU A 332 -5.42 5.11 -26.49
N MET A 333 -4.38 5.18 -27.33
CA MET A 333 -4.00 4.09 -28.22
C MET A 333 -2.71 3.46 -27.67
N ASN A 334 -2.13 2.50 -28.39
CA ASN A 334 -0.88 1.86 -27.99
C ASN A 334 0.35 2.76 -28.22
N TYR A 335 0.37 3.93 -27.58
CA TYR A 335 1.53 4.81 -27.48
C TYR A 335 1.42 5.66 -26.22
N LYS A 336 2.57 6.18 -25.77
CA LYS A 336 2.64 7.10 -24.64
C LYS A 336 1.90 8.41 -24.94
N ARG A 337 0.84 8.70 -24.19
CA ARG A 337 0.10 9.96 -24.26
C ARG A 337 0.42 10.84 -23.06
N GLN A 338 0.54 12.13 -23.29
CA GLN A 338 0.77 13.13 -22.25
C GLN A 338 -0.40 14.10 -22.13
N PHE A 339 -0.64 14.57 -20.92
CA PHE A 339 -1.55 15.67 -20.61
C PHE A 339 -1.06 16.40 -19.36
N ASN A 340 -1.43 17.67 -19.23
CA ASN A 340 -1.08 18.47 -18.06
C ASN A 340 -2.26 18.58 -17.10
N ILE A 341 -1.93 18.65 -15.82
CA ILE A 341 -2.87 19.03 -14.75
C ILE A 341 -2.35 20.28 -14.07
N LYS A 342 -3.27 21.07 -13.53
CA LYS A 342 -2.96 22.29 -12.78
C LYS A 342 -3.41 22.11 -11.34
N ILE A 343 -2.49 22.33 -10.40
CA ILE A 343 -2.73 22.21 -8.96
C ILE A 343 -2.59 23.59 -8.36
N ASP A 344 -3.61 24.06 -7.64
CA ASP A 344 -3.60 25.34 -6.92
C ASP A 344 -3.61 25.11 -5.40
N PRO A 345 -2.45 25.09 -4.74
CA PRO A 345 -2.38 24.83 -3.30
C PRO A 345 -2.79 26.03 -2.44
N LYS A 346 -3.01 27.22 -3.03
CA LYS A 346 -3.20 28.45 -2.25
C LYS A 346 -4.52 28.51 -1.48
N SER A 347 -5.53 27.78 -1.95
CA SER A 347 -6.83 27.68 -1.27
C SER A 347 -6.84 26.65 -0.15
N LEU A 348 -5.71 25.99 0.13
CA LEU A 348 -5.60 24.92 1.12
C LEU A 348 -5.15 25.46 2.49
N GLU A 349 -5.81 24.98 3.55
CA GLU A 349 -5.52 25.35 4.95
C GLU A 349 -4.11 24.94 5.42
N PRO A 350 -3.31 25.81 6.06
CA PRO A 350 -2.02 25.40 6.61
C PRO A 350 -2.15 24.33 7.73
N ASP A 351 -1.10 23.53 7.96
CA ASP A 351 -1.03 22.54 9.06
C ASP A 351 -2.03 21.38 8.96
N ALA A 352 -2.45 21.07 7.74
CA ALA A 352 -3.24 19.89 7.41
C ALA A 352 -2.57 19.10 6.30
N VAL A 353 -2.69 17.77 6.37
CA VAL A 353 -2.53 16.97 5.16
C VAL A 353 -3.78 17.24 4.34
N HIS A 354 -3.62 17.92 3.20
CA HIS A 354 -4.69 17.98 2.21
C HIS A 354 -4.66 16.70 1.41
N PHE A 355 -5.12 15.66 2.11
CA PHE A 355 -5.60 14.45 1.52
C PHE A 355 -7.08 14.42 1.86
N ALA A 356 -7.91 15.11 1.08
CA ALA A 356 -9.34 15.07 1.36
C ALA A 356 -9.81 13.60 1.25
N GLU A 357 -10.53 13.21 2.28
CA GLU A 357 -11.44 12.08 2.37
C GLU A 357 -11.75 11.47 1.00
N SER A 358 -11.21 10.28 0.74
CA SER A 358 -11.55 9.39 -0.39
C SER A 358 -11.55 9.96 -1.84
N LEU A 359 -11.19 11.23 -2.11
CA LEU A 359 -11.62 11.93 -3.35
C LEU A 359 -10.57 12.80 -4.08
N ILE A 360 -9.28 12.77 -3.70
CA ILE A 360 -8.20 13.51 -4.39
C ILE A 360 -7.25 12.58 -5.15
N GLN A 361 -7.82 11.83 -6.08
CA GLN A 361 -7.06 11.14 -7.11
C GLN A 361 -7.76 11.39 -8.42
N ILE A 362 -6.98 11.51 -9.50
CA ILE A 362 -7.56 11.53 -10.83
C ILE A 362 -7.86 10.08 -11.19
N SER A 363 -9.14 9.72 -11.16
CA SER A 363 -9.62 8.38 -11.47
C SER A 363 -10.06 8.34 -12.94
N ALA A 364 -9.53 7.36 -13.68
CA ALA A 364 -9.83 7.19 -15.09
C ALA A 364 -10.76 5.99 -15.32
N TYR A 365 -11.95 6.28 -15.85
CA TYR A 365 -12.98 5.29 -16.17
C TYR A 365 -13.04 5.04 -17.67
N ASP A 366 -13.26 3.81 -18.08
CA ASP A 366 -13.60 3.53 -19.48
C ASP A 366 -14.98 4.11 -19.79
N ALA A 367 -15.07 4.99 -20.79
CA ALA A 367 -16.32 5.64 -21.18
C ALA A 367 -17.38 4.64 -21.65
N GLU A 368 -16.97 3.46 -22.12
CA GLU A 368 -17.87 2.39 -22.57
C GLU A 368 -18.23 1.40 -21.44
N ALA A 369 -17.51 1.44 -20.33
CA ALA A 369 -17.65 0.49 -19.22
C ALA A 369 -17.39 1.16 -17.86
N ILE A 370 -18.18 2.21 -17.55
CA ILE A 370 -18.04 2.98 -16.31
C ILE A 370 -18.21 2.08 -15.06
N ASP A 371 -19.06 1.06 -15.16
CA ASP A 371 -19.33 0.11 -14.08
C ASP A 371 -18.12 -0.75 -13.68
N GLU A 372 -17.09 -0.86 -14.54
CA GLU A 372 -15.82 -1.51 -14.18
C GLU A 372 -15.07 -0.69 -13.11
N GLY A 373 -15.49 0.55 -12.86
CA GLY A 373 -14.75 1.45 -11.99
C GLY A 373 -13.46 1.93 -12.65
N PRO A 374 -12.57 2.57 -11.88
CA PRO A 374 -11.38 3.18 -12.45
C PRO A 374 -10.34 2.11 -12.86
N LEU A 375 -9.79 2.25 -14.07
CA LEU A 375 -8.77 1.35 -14.60
C LEU A 375 -7.36 1.76 -14.18
N TRP A 376 -7.16 3.06 -13.98
CA TRP A 376 -5.93 3.65 -13.45
C TRP A 376 -6.24 4.93 -12.69
N ARG A 377 -5.31 5.33 -11.82
CA ARG A 377 -5.45 6.45 -10.90
C ARG A 377 -4.15 7.22 -10.80
N VAL A 378 -4.23 8.53 -10.61
CA VAL A 378 -3.09 9.38 -10.26
C VAL A 378 -3.30 9.91 -8.85
N PRO A 379 -2.56 9.40 -7.84
CA PRO A 379 -2.64 9.94 -6.50
C PRO A 379 -2.01 11.33 -6.45
N VAL A 380 -2.68 12.27 -5.79
CA VAL A 380 -2.20 13.63 -5.56
C VAL A 380 -2.23 13.91 -4.06
N THR A 381 -1.06 14.18 -3.48
CA THR A 381 -0.91 14.54 -2.06
C THR A 381 -0.26 15.90 -1.95
N VAL A 382 -0.91 16.81 -1.22
CA VAL A 382 -0.36 18.14 -0.93
C VAL A 382 -0.31 18.33 0.59
N ILE A 383 0.87 18.67 1.10
CA ILE A 383 1.10 19.03 2.50
C ILE A 383 1.47 20.51 2.51
N VAL A 384 0.65 21.34 3.16
CA VAL A 384 0.94 22.76 3.34
C VAL A 384 1.57 22.96 4.72
N PRO A 385 2.90 23.12 4.81
CA PRO A 385 3.56 23.22 6.11
C PRO A 385 3.25 24.56 6.77
N ARG A 386 3.11 24.56 8.09
CA ARG A 386 3.02 25.76 8.91
C ARG A 386 4.37 26.46 8.98
N ILE A 387 4.37 27.77 8.77
CA ILE A 387 5.56 28.60 8.95
C ILE A 387 5.64 29.05 10.40
N VAL A 388 6.80 28.85 11.02
CA VAL A 388 7.10 29.28 12.40
C VAL A 388 8.29 30.25 12.33
N GLY A 389 8.08 31.51 12.70
CA GLY A 389 9.04 32.59 12.47
C GLY A 389 9.44 33.38 13.72
N LYS A 390 10.22 34.44 13.50
CA LYS A 390 10.66 35.39 14.55
C LYS A 390 9.50 35.97 15.38
N PRO A 391 8.35 36.38 14.79
CA PRO A 391 7.26 36.94 15.57
C PRO A 391 6.69 35.96 16.61
N GLN A 392 6.75 34.66 16.35
CA GLN A 392 6.30 33.60 17.26
C GLN A 392 7.42 33.07 18.16
N GLY A 393 8.62 33.68 18.15
CA GLY A 393 9.77 33.20 18.89
C GLY A 393 10.22 31.78 18.48
N TYR A 394 9.93 31.39 17.24
CA TYR A 394 10.13 30.03 16.72
C TYR A 394 9.41 28.93 17.51
N ARG A 395 8.31 29.25 18.19
CA ARG A 395 7.52 28.29 18.97
C ARG A 395 6.19 27.98 18.29
N PHE A 396 5.80 26.72 18.38
CA PHE A 396 4.47 26.24 18.04
C PHE A 396 3.91 25.52 19.26
N SER A 397 2.75 25.97 19.74
CA SER A 397 2.04 25.37 20.86
C SER A 397 0.63 25.02 20.43
N VAL A 398 0.13 23.89 20.91
CA VAL A 398 -1.26 23.47 20.75
C VAL A 398 -1.78 23.10 22.12
N ASP A 399 -2.79 23.83 22.57
CA ASP A 399 -3.41 23.60 23.88
C ASP A 399 -4.62 22.67 23.73
N ASN A 400 -4.97 21.96 24.81
CA ASN A 400 -6.16 21.10 24.90
C ASN A 400 -6.27 20.04 23.79
N VAL A 401 -5.16 19.39 23.43
CA VAL A 401 -5.13 18.32 22.44
C VAL A 401 -5.91 17.11 22.97
N THR A 402 -7.12 16.89 22.44
CA THR A 402 -7.88 15.67 22.71
C THR A 402 -7.40 14.56 21.79
N CYS A 403 -6.66 13.60 22.34
CA CYS A 403 -6.27 12.39 21.63
C CYS A 403 -7.45 11.40 21.65
N LYS A 404 -8.12 11.23 20.51
CA LYS A 404 -9.08 10.14 20.34
C LYS A 404 -8.31 8.83 20.10
N THR A 405 -8.73 7.76 20.76
CA THR A 405 -8.15 6.43 20.53
C THR A 405 -8.23 6.08 19.05
N ALA A 406 -7.19 5.43 18.52
CA ALA A 406 -7.07 5.08 17.10
C ALA A 406 -6.76 6.23 16.11
N PHE A 407 -6.64 7.48 16.55
CA PHE A 407 -6.30 8.61 15.66
C PHE A 407 -4.87 9.12 15.89
N SER A 408 -4.14 9.32 14.80
CA SER A 408 -2.86 10.03 14.81
C SER A 408 -3.07 11.48 14.44
N ARG A 409 -2.65 12.40 15.31
CA ARG A 409 -2.57 13.83 14.98
C ARG A 409 -1.16 14.14 14.47
N ARG A 410 -1.06 14.77 13.30
CA ARG A 410 0.22 15.14 12.67
C ARG A 410 0.24 16.65 12.42
N HIS A 411 1.37 17.25 12.74
CA HIS A 411 1.65 18.66 12.49
C HIS A 411 2.82 18.76 11.51
N PHE A 412 2.67 19.58 10.48
CA PHE A 412 3.68 19.76 9.45
C PHE A 412 4.24 21.16 9.59
N ILE A 413 5.51 21.25 9.96
CA ILE A 413 6.17 22.50 10.28
C ILE A 413 7.31 22.70 9.29
N HIS A 414 7.33 23.86 8.65
CA HIS A 414 8.47 24.26 7.83
C HIS A 414 9.64 24.60 8.76
N VAL A 415 10.75 23.88 8.61
CA VAL A 415 11.93 24.08 9.45
C VAL A 415 12.53 25.47 9.18
N PRO A 416 12.67 26.33 10.19
CA PRO A 416 13.27 27.64 10.02
C PRO A 416 14.73 27.54 9.53
N VAL A 417 15.10 28.42 8.60
CA VAL A 417 16.48 28.49 8.11
C VAL A 417 17.45 28.75 9.26
N GLY A 418 18.48 27.89 9.39
CA GLY A 418 19.48 27.96 10.45
C GLY A 418 19.18 27.13 11.69
N ALA A 419 18.00 26.48 11.77
CA ALA A 419 17.70 25.54 12.85
C ALA A 419 18.54 24.26 12.72
N ASN A 420 19.16 23.82 13.83
CA ASN A 420 19.96 22.60 13.93
C ASN A 420 19.34 21.52 14.83
N ALA A 421 18.37 21.90 15.67
CA ALA A 421 17.66 21.02 16.58
C ALA A 421 16.26 21.57 16.85
N ALA A 422 15.38 20.71 17.36
CA ALA A 422 14.06 21.08 17.82
C ALA A 422 13.81 20.45 19.20
N GLY A 423 13.18 21.20 20.10
CA GLY A 423 12.74 20.71 21.40
C GLY A 423 11.23 20.55 21.41
N GLN A 424 10.75 19.41 21.94
CA GLN A 424 9.32 19.18 22.16
C GLN A 424 9.04 19.16 23.66
N PHE A 425 8.06 19.95 24.09
CA PHE A 425 7.60 19.97 25.47
C PHE A 425 6.12 19.59 25.50
N ILE A 426 5.78 18.64 26.38
CA ILE A 426 4.40 18.16 26.59
C ILE A 426 4.11 18.33 28.08
N SER A 427 2.98 18.96 28.43
CA SER A 427 2.59 19.22 29.82
C SER A 427 1.08 18.99 30.02
N ASN A 428 0.66 18.76 31.27
CA ASN A 428 -0.73 18.51 31.69
C ASN A 428 -1.42 17.33 30.97
N PHE A 429 -1.09 16.12 31.40
CA PHE A 429 -1.67 14.89 30.86
C PHE A 429 -2.89 14.45 31.68
N LEU A 430 -4.09 14.56 31.13
CA LEU A 430 -5.27 13.85 31.64
C LEU A 430 -5.46 12.59 30.78
N CYS A 431 -4.76 11.51 31.14
CA CYS A 431 -4.86 10.24 30.41
C CYS A 431 -6.14 9.51 30.85
N LEU A 432 -7.22 9.63 30.07
CA LEU A 432 -8.42 8.80 30.30
C LEU A 432 -8.26 7.37 29.75
N TYR A 433 -7.25 7.11 28.89
CA TYR A 433 -7.01 5.79 28.29
C TYR A 433 -5.51 5.50 28.07
N VAL A 434 -5.07 4.31 28.50
CA VAL A 434 -3.69 3.80 28.35
C VAL A 434 -3.36 3.57 26.86
N GLY A 435 -2.35 4.25 26.31
CA GLY A 435 -1.83 3.97 24.96
C GLY A 435 -1.46 5.16 24.05
N CYS A 436 -1.26 6.37 24.58
CA CYS A 436 -0.74 7.49 23.77
C CYS A 436 0.77 7.36 23.54
N SER A 437 1.20 7.07 22.32
CA SER A 437 2.61 7.17 21.90
C SER A 437 2.81 8.46 21.11
N PHE A 438 3.75 9.31 21.54
CA PHE A 438 4.17 10.50 20.80
C PHE A 438 5.46 10.20 20.05
N PHE A 439 5.46 10.40 18.74
CA PHE A 439 6.64 10.30 17.90
C PHE A 439 6.92 11.68 17.29
N GLY A 440 8.09 12.24 17.61
CA GLY A 440 8.65 13.41 16.93
C GLY A 440 9.70 12.93 15.95
N LEU A 441 9.40 12.94 14.65
CA LEU A 441 10.41 12.73 13.61
C LEU A 441 10.76 14.11 13.02
N PHE A 442 11.93 14.64 13.35
CA PHE A 442 12.45 15.87 12.76
C PHE A 442 13.29 15.52 11.53
N ALA A 443 12.74 15.74 10.33
CA ALA A 443 13.54 15.70 9.11
C ALA A 443 14.38 16.98 9.02
N LEU A 444 15.51 17.01 9.72
CA LEU A 444 16.54 18.03 9.53
C LEU A 444 17.47 17.58 8.40
N PRO A 445 17.90 18.47 7.47
CA PRO A 445 18.73 18.07 6.33
C PRO A 445 20.08 17.43 6.67
N ASN A 446 20.49 17.39 7.94
CA ASN A 446 21.84 16.99 8.36
C ASN A 446 21.91 16.23 9.69
N VAL A 447 20.86 15.53 10.13
CA VAL A 447 20.95 14.74 11.36
C VAL A 447 20.84 13.25 11.05
N ILE A 448 22.00 12.59 11.08
CA ILE A 448 22.14 11.14 11.16
C ILE A 448 21.52 10.71 12.50
N ASN A 449 20.54 9.82 12.46
CA ASN A 449 19.93 9.21 13.65
C ASN A 449 20.99 8.50 14.49
N PHE A 450 20.92 8.68 15.81
CA PHE A 450 21.38 7.71 16.80
C PHE A 450 20.26 7.46 17.81
#